data_AF-A0A183PYG0-F1
#
_entry.id   AF-A0A183PYG0-F1
#
_cell.length_a   1.000
_cell.length_b   1.000
_cell.length_c   1.000
_cell.angle_alpha   90.00
_cell.angle_beta   90.00
_cell.angle_gamma   90.00
#
_symmetry.space_group_name_H-M   'P 1'
#
loop_
_entity.id
_entity.type
_entity.pdbx_description
1 polymer ?
#
loop_
_entity_poly.entity_id
_entity_poly.type
_entity_poly.pdbx_seq_one_letter_code
_entity_poly.pdbx_strand_id
1 'polypeptide(L)' 'MTGTVAYVPQQPWIFNATLRDNILFHHSYEPIKYQQVLHACNLIPDLDLLPNGDMTEIGDKGINLSGGQKQRVR' A
#
# COMPACT_ATOMS: atom_id res chain seq x y z
N MET A 1 18.70 15.73 6.61
CA MET A 1 18.11 16.53 5.51
C MET A 1 16.72 15.98 5.27
N THR A 2 15.68 16.63 5.80
CA THR A 2 14.28 16.21 5.61
C THR A 2 13.69 16.99 4.45
N GLY A 3 13.60 16.36 3.28
CA GLY A 3 12.79 16.89 2.18
C GLY A 3 11.31 16.69 2.51
N THR A 4 10.51 17.76 2.42
CA THR A 4 9.05 17.76 2.66
C THR A 4 8.23 17.49 1.39
N VAL A 5 8.88 17.03 0.32
CA VAL A 5 8.25 16.81 -0.99
C VAL A 5 8.35 15.33 -1.32
N ALA A 6 7.21 14.66 -1.42
CA ALA A 6 7.09 13.30 -1.94
C ALA A 6 6.59 13.35 -3.39
N TYR A 7 7.17 12.51 -4.26
CA TYR A 7 6.74 12.38 -5.65
C TYR A 7 5.79 11.19 -5.79
N VAL A 8 4.55 11.45 -6.22
CA VAL A 8 3.55 10.42 -6.49
C VAL A 8 3.24 10.42 -7.99
N PRO A 9 3.68 9.41 -8.76
CA PRO A 9 3.40 9.34 -10.19
C PRO A 9 1.93 9.02 -10.47
N GLN A 10 1.41 9.49 -11.61
CA GLN A 10 0.06 9.17 -12.08
C GLN A 10 -0.16 7.66 -12.24
N GLN A 11 0.88 6.91 -12.58
CA GLN A 11 0.86 5.45 -12.59
C GLN A 11 1.78 4.91 -11.49
N PRO A 12 1.22 4.47 -10.35
CA PRO A 12 1.99 3.91 -9.25
C PRO A 12 2.59 2.57 -9.65
N TRP A 13 3.90 2.42 -9.47
CA TRP A 13 4.59 1.13 -9.56
C TRP A 13 4.23 0.30 -8.33
N ILE A 14 3.48 -0.77 -8.57
CA ILE A 14 3.16 -1.79 -7.59
C ILE A 14 4.04 -3.00 -7.91
N PHE A 15 4.68 -3.56 -6.90
CA PHE A 15 5.51 -4.75 -7.04
C PHE A 15 4.69 -6.02 -6.84
N ASN A 16 5.15 -7.11 -7.48
CA ASN A 16 4.66 -8.46 -7.25
C ASN A 16 5.06 -8.92 -5.82
N ALA A 17 4.30 -8.50 -4.81
CA ALA A 17 4.54 -8.73 -3.39
C ALA A 17 3.22 -8.58 -2.60
N THR A 18 3.24 -8.69 -1.28
CA THR A 18 2.04 -8.40 -0.48
C THR A 18 1.67 -6.92 -0.54
N LEU A 19 0.40 -6.59 -0.26
CA LEU A 19 -0.03 -5.20 -0.12
C LEU A 19 0.74 -4.48 1.00
N ARG A 20 1.04 -5.17 2.10
CA ARG A 20 1.90 -4.68 3.17
C ARG A 20 3.29 -4.30 2.67
N ASP A 21 3.94 -5.14 1.87
CA ASP A 21 5.26 -4.85 1.33
C ASP A 21 5.24 -3.62 0.42
N ASN A 22 4.17 -3.47 -0.37
CA ASN A 22 3.96 -2.30 -1.21
C ASN A 22 3.76 -1.01 -0.38
N ILE A 23 3.01 -1.07 0.73
CA ILE A 23 2.82 0.07 1.66
C ILE A 23 4.12 0.40 2.41
N LEU A 24 4.87 -0.61 2.84
CA LEU A 24 6.11 -0.41 3.61
C LEU A 24 7.26 0.08 2.74
N PHE A 25 7.32 -0.27 1.45
CA PHE A 25 8.31 0.23 0.49
C PHE A 25 9.75 0.28 1.05
N HIS A 26 10.29 -0.88 1.45
CA HIS A 26 11.62 -1.05 2.09
C HIS A 26 11.76 -0.53 3.54
N HIS A 27 10.71 0.00 4.15
CA HIS A 27 10.70 0.27 5.59
C HIS A 27 10.41 -0.99 6.41
N SER A 28 10.97 -1.04 7.62
CA SER A 28 10.64 -2.10 8.58
C SER A 28 9.19 -1.99 9.03
N TYR A 29 8.57 -3.13 9.29
CA TYR A 29 7.21 -3.17 9.84
C TYR A 29 7.21 -2.69 11.29
N GLU A 30 6.62 -1.52 11.51
CA GLU A 30 6.38 -0.95 12.84
C GLU A 30 4.87 -0.87 13.08
N PRO A 31 4.26 -1.73 13.91
CA PRO A 31 2.81 -1.90 13.98
C PRO A 31 2.03 -0.60 14.22
N ILE A 32 2.50 0.25 15.14
CA ILE A 32 1.83 1.50 15.51
C ILE A 32 1.85 2.48 14.32
N LYS A 33 3.03 2.69 13.71
CA LYS A 33 3.19 3.57 12.56
C LYS A 33 2.43 3.06 11.35
N TYR A 34 2.45 1.75 11.13
CA TYR A 34 1.73 1.11 10.04
C TYR A 34 0.23 1.34 10.18
N GLN A 35 -0.34 1.12 11.37
CA GLN A 35 -1.75 1.38 11.62
C GLN A 35 -2.10 2.86 11.42
N GLN A 36 -1.25 3.79 11.86
CA GLN A 36 -1.44 5.22 11.61
C GLN A 36 -1.49 5.56 10.12
N VAL A 37 -0.61 4.97 9.30
CA VAL A 37 -0.60 5.13 7.84
C VAL A 37 -1.90 4.59 7.24
N LEU A 38 -2.34 3.40 7.65
CA LEU A 38 -3.60 2.82 7.16
C LEU A 38 -4.80 3.72 7.43
N HIS A 39 -4.88 4.32 8.62
CA HIS A 39 -5.93 5.28 8.96
C HIS A 39 -5.79 6.59 8.16
N ALA A 40 -4.59 7.16 8.08
CA ALA A 40 -4.36 8.43 7.39
C ALA A 40 -4.65 8.36 5.88
N CYS A 41 -4.37 7.22 5.26
CA CYS A 41 -4.60 6.97 3.84
C CYS A 41 -5.99 6.36 3.55
N ASN A 42 -6.83 6.16 4.58
CA ASN A 42 -8.13 5.50 4.50
C ASN A 42 -8.06 4.14 3.75
N LEU A 43 -7.03 3.34 4.06
CA LEU A 43 -6.78 2.04 3.44
C LEU A 43 -7.55 0.90 4.10
N ILE A 44 -8.07 1.09 5.33
CA ILE A 44 -8.79 0.04 6.06
C ILE A 44 -9.98 -0.54 5.26
N PRO A 45 -10.85 0.28 4.63
CA PRO A 45 -11.93 -0.25 3.80
C PRO A 45 -11.43 -1.04 2.58
N ASP A 46 -10.26 -0.67 2.03
CA ASP A 46 -9.66 -1.43 0.94
C ASP A 46 -9.12 -2.78 1.42
N LEU A 47 -8.56 -2.85 2.63
CA LEU A 47 -8.09 -4.09 3.24
C LEU A 47 -9.24 -5.06 3.54
N ASP A 48 -10.39 -4.57 4.01
CA ASP A 48 -11.56 -5.40 4.30
C ASP A 48 -12.15 -6.07 3.05
N LEU A 49 -11.91 -5.50 1.87
CA LEU A 49 -12.34 -6.06 0.58
C LEU A 49 -11.37 -7.13 0.05
N LEU A 50 -10.18 -7.27 0.65
CA LEU A 50 -9.17 -8.22 0.22
C LEU A 50 -9.25 -9.52 1.04
N PRO A 51 -9.14 -10.69 0.41
CA PRO A 51 -9.36 -11.99 1.07
C PRO A 51 -8.37 -12.27 2.20
N ASN A 52 -7.17 -11.67 2.17
CA ASN A 52 -6.14 -11.80 3.21
C ASN A 52 -5.71 -10.42 3.76
N GLY A 53 -6.54 -9.39 3.61
CA GLY A 53 -6.21 -8.03 4.05
C GLY A 53 -4.90 -7.52 3.46
N ASP A 54 -4.00 -7.06 4.32
CA ASP A 54 -2.70 -6.51 3.93
C ASP A 54 -1.68 -7.57 3.49
N MET A 55 -1.95 -8.85 3.78
CA MET A 55 -1.16 -9.99 3.33
C MET A 55 -1.58 -10.51 1.94
N THR A 56 -2.58 -9.89 1.31
CA THR A 56 -2.96 -10.25 -0.05
C THR A 56 -1.82 -9.96 -1.03
N GLU A 57 -1.47 -10.96 -1.83
CA GLU A 57 -0.51 -10.82 -2.93
C GLU A 57 -1.09 -9.94 -4.03
N ILE A 58 -0.30 -8.98 -4.50
CA ILE A 58 -0.65 -8.05 -5.57
C ILE A 58 0.23 -8.35 -6.79
N GLY A 59 -0.35 -8.30 -7.99
CA GLY A 59 0.39 -8.44 -9.25
C GLY A 59 0.06 -9.70 -10.05
N ASP A 60 1.00 -10.22 -10.84
CA ASP A 60 0.73 -11.18 -11.94
C ASP A 60 0.08 -12.50 -11.51
N LYS A 61 0.26 -12.91 -10.25
CA LYS A 61 -0.36 -14.11 -9.63
C LYS A 61 -1.39 -13.77 -8.54
N GLY A 62 -1.57 -12.49 -8.25
CA GLY A 62 -2.37 -11.98 -7.14
C GLY A 62 -3.60 -11.18 -7.61
N ILE A 63 -4.10 -10.31 -6.73
CA ILE A 63 -5.21 -9.42 -7.05
C ILE A 63 -4.69 -8.20 -7.80
N ASN A 64 -5.39 -7.83 -8.88
CA ASN A 64 -5.18 -6.56 -9.56
C ASN A 64 -5.99 -5.46 -8.87
N LEU A 65 -5.31 -4.52 -8.21
CA LEU A 65 -5.93 -3.33 -7.65
C LEU A 65 -6.52 -2.45 -8.76
N SER A 66 -7.66 -1.81 -8.48
CA SER A 66 -8.19 -0.75 -9.34
C SER A 66 -7.26 0.47 -9.38
N GLY A 67 -7.38 1.32 -10.39
CA GLY A 67 -6.54 2.53 -10.53
C GLY A 67 -6.58 3.43 -9.28
N GLY A 68 -7.76 3.61 -8.68
CA GLY A 68 -7.93 4.38 -7.45
C GLY A 68 -7.30 3.73 -6.22
N GLN A 69 -7.33 2.39 -6.13
CA GLN A 69 -6.65 1.66 -5.05
C GLN A 69 -5.14 1.75 -5.17
N LYS A 70 -4.59 1.61 -6.38
CA LYS A 70 -3.14 1.74 -6.59
C LYS A 70 -2.64 3.13 -6.19
N GLN A 71 -3.43 4.17 -6.39
CA GLN A 71 -3.10 5.55 -5.99
C GLN A 71 -3.04 5.73 -4.46
N ARG A 72 -3.83 4.99 -3.68
CA ARG A 72 -3.83 5.09 -2.20
C ARG A 72 -2.71 4.32 -1.51
N VAL A 73 -2.13 3.34 -2.21
CA VAL A 73 -1.02 2.52 -1.72
C VAL A 73 0.33 3.24 -1.82
N ARG A 74 0.42 4.32 -2.61
CA ARG A 74 1.66 5.04 -2.90
C ARG A 74 1.70 6.47 -2.36
#